data_AF-A0A943HCS4-F1
#
_entry.id   AF-A0A943HCS4-F1
#
_cell.length_a   1.000
_cell.length_b   1.000
_cell.length_c   1.000
_cell.angle_alpha   90.00
_cell.angle_beta   90.00
_cell.angle_gamma   90.00
#
_symmetry.space_group_name_H-M   'P 1'
#
loop_
_entity.id
_entity.type
_entity.pdbx_description
1 polymer ?
#
loop_
_entity_poly.entity_id
_entity_poly.type
_entity_poly.pdbx_seq_one_letter_code
_entity_poly.pdbx_strand_id
1 'polypeptide(L)'
;MMYPKIGIRPTIDGRWGGVRESLEEQTMGMAKAAAELISSQLKYPDGTPVQCVISETTIGGGAEAAKCAEQFSKENVCATLTVTPCWCYGSETFDMDPHTIKAVWGFNGTERPGAVYLAAVLAAHAQRGLPAFSIYGHDVQDMGDKSIPKDVSEKILKFAKCAVSVGLMKNKAYVNFGSVSMGIAGSFCDPVLFQKYLGMRPEWVDMTEIIRRITLGIYDKEEFEKALAWTKSHCKEGFDCNSGKNLPEIITKSKVVPADKDWEFVVKMTMVVRDIMYGNEKLKEMGWHEESLGRNAIAGGFQGQRMWTDWLPNGDFMEAIMASTFDWNGAKSPIAFATENDTLNGVAMLLGTLVSDKSPCFHDVRTYWSADACERVTGKKPQGAAAQGFIHLINSGATALDCTGASKNENGEGCMKSWWDMTESDINACTDATDWCRANYEYFRGGGFSSHFKTQAEMPITMLRVNIVEGVGPVIQIAEGQTVVLEDDVHNTLDVRTDRTWPTTWFVPRLTGEGGFKDVYSVMANWGANHGVTVYGHVGAELITLASMLRIPVSMHNVSHDRIFRPHSWAAFGTEMLEAADYKACSTYGPLYK
;
A
#
# COMPACT_ATOMS: atom_id res chain seq x y z
N MET A 1 13.75 11.78 -11.80
CA MET A 1 12.78 12.31 -10.81
C MET A 1 13.53 12.64 -9.53
N MET A 2 13.15 13.67 -8.77
CA MET A 2 13.74 13.93 -7.44
C MET A 2 12.94 13.15 -6.39
N TYR A 3 13.56 12.19 -5.70
CA TYR A 3 12.87 11.39 -4.66
C TYR A 3 12.63 12.19 -3.38
N PRO A 4 11.60 11.86 -2.60
CA PRO A 4 11.43 12.41 -1.25
C PRO A 4 12.51 11.85 -0.33
N LYS A 5 13.29 12.72 0.31
CA LYS A 5 14.44 12.33 1.16
C LYS A 5 14.13 12.43 2.65
N ILE A 6 14.94 11.75 3.47
CA ILE A 6 14.98 11.95 4.93
C ILE A 6 16.11 12.92 5.29
N GLY A 7 15.80 14.03 5.94
CA GLY A 7 16.77 14.97 6.47
C GLY A 7 17.26 14.58 7.87
N ILE A 8 18.55 14.36 8.05
CA ILE A 8 19.15 14.00 9.35
C ILE A 8 19.73 15.23 10.03
N ARG A 9 19.23 15.54 11.24
CA ARG A 9 19.55 16.77 12.00
C ARG A 9 20.39 16.43 13.24
N PRO A 10 21.72 16.47 13.18
CA PRO A 10 22.58 16.24 14.35
C PRO A 10 22.56 17.45 15.29
N THR A 11 21.79 17.40 16.38
CA THR A 11 21.72 18.50 17.36
C THR A 11 22.76 18.32 18.47
N ILE A 12 23.35 19.42 18.95
CA ILE A 12 24.47 19.41 19.89
C ILE A 12 24.31 20.50 20.98
N ASP A 13 25.03 20.40 22.09
CA ASP A 13 25.15 21.51 23.05
C ASP A 13 25.92 22.68 22.40
N GLY A 14 25.36 23.89 22.45
CA GLY A 14 25.94 25.07 21.81
C GLY A 14 27.15 25.68 22.53
N ARG A 15 27.51 25.21 23.73
CA ARG A 15 28.63 25.74 24.53
C ARG A 15 30.01 25.36 23.98
N TRP A 16 30.71 26.35 23.46
CA TRP A 16 32.13 26.27 23.10
C TRP A 16 33.05 26.42 24.32
N GLY A 17 34.33 26.05 24.17
CA GLY A 17 35.31 26.04 25.25
C GLY A 17 35.55 24.66 25.86
N GLY A 18 35.17 23.59 25.15
CA GLY A 18 35.48 22.20 25.47
C GLY A 18 34.30 21.25 25.32
N VAL A 19 33.06 21.69 25.62
CA VAL A 19 31.89 20.81 25.63
C VAL A 19 31.48 20.42 24.22
N ARG A 20 31.12 21.40 23.37
CA ARG A 20 30.70 21.14 21.99
C ARG A 20 31.78 20.42 21.21
N GLU A 21 33.02 20.89 21.30
CA GLU A 21 34.18 20.34 20.60
C GLU A 21 34.38 18.85 20.90
N SER A 22 34.09 18.42 22.14
CA SER A 22 34.19 17.01 22.55
C SER A 22 33.08 16.10 21.99
N LEU A 23 32.00 16.66 21.44
CA LEU A 23 30.79 15.95 21.03
C LEU A 23 30.53 15.98 19.52
N GLU A 24 31.23 16.83 18.76
CA GLU A 24 31.05 17.00 17.31
C GLU A 24 31.16 15.66 16.56
N GLU A 25 32.22 14.89 16.83
CA GLU A 25 32.46 13.61 16.13
C GLU A 25 31.37 12.59 16.42
N GLN A 26 31.00 12.40 17.69
CA GLN A 26 29.97 11.44 18.09
C GLN A 26 28.59 11.83 17.53
N THR A 27 28.22 13.11 17.62
CA THR A 27 26.92 13.61 17.16
C THR A 27 26.78 13.45 15.64
N MET A 28 27.82 13.82 14.89
CA MET A 28 27.83 13.62 13.44
C MET A 28 27.92 12.12 13.08
N GLY A 29 28.61 11.32 13.89
CA GLY A 29 28.68 9.86 13.75
C GLY A 29 27.31 9.20 13.85
N MET A 30 26.49 9.60 14.83
CA MET A 30 25.10 9.13 14.96
C MET A 30 24.27 9.46 13.71
N ALA A 31 24.42 10.68 13.16
CA ALA A 31 23.69 11.08 11.95
C ALA A 31 24.08 10.22 10.73
N LYS A 32 25.38 9.96 10.56
CA LYS A 32 25.89 9.08 9.51
C LYS A 32 25.40 7.64 9.68
N ALA A 33 25.41 7.10 10.90
CA ALA A 33 24.92 5.76 11.19
C ALA A 33 23.42 5.61 10.89
N ALA A 34 22.61 6.61 11.25
CA ALA A 34 21.18 6.62 10.93
C ALA A 34 20.93 6.70 9.42
N ALA A 35 21.68 7.55 8.70
CA ALA A 35 21.58 7.66 7.24
C ALA A 35 21.97 6.33 6.54
N GLU A 36 23.03 5.68 6.99
CA GLU A 36 23.48 4.38 6.47
C GLU A 36 22.47 3.26 6.75
N LEU A 37 21.91 3.21 7.97
CA LEU A 37 20.86 2.25 8.32
C LEU A 37 19.65 2.39 7.40
N ILE A 38 19.16 3.62 7.18
CA ILE A 38 18.01 3.88 6.32
C ILE A 38 18.33 3.49 4.87
N SER A 39 19.46 3.96 4.34
CA SER A 39 19.81 3.78 2.92
C SER A 39 20.16 2.33 2.57
N SER A 40 20.73 1.56 3.51
CA SER A 40 21.09 0.16 3.28
C SER A 40 19.91 -0.81 3.41
N GLN A 41 18.85 -0.43 4.14
CA GLN A 41 17.73 -1.33 4.46
C GLN A 41 16.44 -1.00 3.69
N LEU A 42 16.25 0.25 3.26
CA LEU A 42 15.01 0.69 2.62
C LEU A 42 15.23 1.03 1.15
N LYS A 43 14.24 0.69 0.33
CA LYS A 43 14.18 1.02 -1.10
C LYS A 43 12.92 1.84 -1.42
N TYR A 44 13.02 2.68 -2.45
CA TYR A 44 11.87 3.27 -3.13
C TYR A 44 11.18 2.21 -4.01
N PRO A 45 9.96 2.48 -4.54
CA PRO A 45 9.22 1.51 -5.36
C PRO A 45 9.96 1.02 -6.60
N ASP A 46 10.92 1.77 -7.12
CA ASP A 46 11.76 1.35 -8.27
C ASP A 46 13.04 0.60 -7.86
N GLY A 47 13.15 0.20 -6.59
CA GLY A 47 14.28 -0.57 -6.07
C GLY A 47 15.52 0.28 -5.73
N THR A 48 15.51 1.58 -6.02
CA THR A 48 16.61 2.47 -5.64
C THR A 48 16.65 2.67 -4.12
N PRO A 49 17.84 2.70 -3.49
CA PRO A 49 17.96 2.95 -2.04
C PRO A 49 17.33 4.29 -1.60
N VAL A 50 16.67 4.29 -0.44
CA VAL A 50 16.16 5.52 0.18
C VAL A 50 17.32 6.48 0.44
N GLN A 51 17.09 7.77 0.16
CA GLN A 51 18.13 8.79 0.24
C GLN A 51 17.99 9.63 1.50
N CYS A 52 19.13 9.92 2.13
CA CYS A 52 19.23 10.80 3.29
C CYS A 52 20.05 12.07 2.95
N VAL A 53 19.74 13.18 3.62
CA VAL A 53 20.53 14.42 3.57
C VAL A 53 20.91 14.78 5.00
N ILE A 54 22.20 14.81 5.31
CA ILE A 54 22.68 15.20 6.63
C ILE A 54 22.93 16.72 6.64
N SER A 55 22.57 17.39 7.74
CA SER A 55 22.92 18.81 7.90
C SER A 55 24.43 19.03 7.78
N GLU A 56 24.85 20.08 7.06
CA GLU A 56 26.27 20.41 6.86
C GLU A 56 27.04 20.66 8.17
N THR A 57 26.33 21.11 9.21
CA THR A 57 26.89 21.32 10.54
C THR A 57 26.04 20.61 11.59
N THR A 58 26.62 20.40 12.78
CA THR A 58 25.81 20.17 13.98
C THR A 58 24.98 21.42 14.31
N ILE A 59 23.89 21.22 15.04
CA ILE A 59 22.88 22.25 15.32
C ILE A 59 22.84 22.52 16.83
N GLY A 60 23.50 23.57 17.27
CA GLY A 60 23.53 24.04 18.66
C GLY A 60 22.60 25.21 18.95
N GLY A 61 21.97 25.81 17.93
CA GLY A 61 21.00 26.91 18.11
C GLY A 61 20.34 27.35 16.80
N GLY A 62 19.56 28.44 16.89
CA GLY A 62 18.66 28.88 15.82
C GLY A 62 19.32 29.22 14.48
N ALA A 63 20.55 29.75 14.49
CA ALA A 63 21.27 30.08 13.25
C ALA A 63 21.63 28.84 12.43
N GLU A 64 22.08 27.76 13.09
CA GLU A 64 22.41 26.49 12.44
C GLU A 64 21.14 25.73 12.04
N ALA A 65 20.09 25.80 12.88
CA ALA A 65 18.79 25.23 12.54
C ALA A 65 18.20 25.87 11.27
N ALA A 66 18.36 27.20 11.10
CA ALA A 66 17.93 27.91 9.90
C ALA A 66 18.74 27.50 8.65
N LYS A 67 20.07 27.34 8.77
CA LYS A 67 20.92 26.85 7.68
C LYS A 67 20.53 25.42 7.25
N CYS A 68 20.29 24.54 8.22
CA CYS A 68 19.80 23.18 7.96
C CYS A 68 18.45 23.21 7.21
N ALA A 69 17.51 24.05 7.65
CA ALA A 69 16.23 24.20 6.98
C ALA A 69 16.39 24.72 5.54
N GLU A 70 17.27 25.69 5.31
CA GLU A 70 17.56 26.21 3.97
C GLU A 70 18.15 25.13 3.06
N GLN A 71 19.11 24.34 3.56
CA GLN A 71 19.68 23.20 2.84
C GLN A 71 18.58 22.20 2.46
N PHE A 72 17.77 21.77 3.42
CA PHE A 72 16.74 20.75 3.20
C PHE A 72 15.63 21.20 2.25
N SER A 73 15.32 22.50 2.23
CA SER A 73 14.30 23.07 1.33
C SER A 73 14.63 22.88 -0.16
N LYS A 74 15.91 22.68 -0.50
CA LYS A 74 16.42 22.52 -1.87
C LYS A 74 16.56 21.05 -2.29
N GLU A 75 16.31 20.11 -1.36
CA GLU A 75 16.66 18.69 -1.51
C GLU A 75 15.44 17.75 -1.51
N ASN A 76 14.23 18.30 -1.53
CA ASN A 76 12.96 17.54 -1.43
C ASN A 76 12.89 16.65 -0.19
N VAL A 77 13.34 17.18 0.96
CA VAL A 77 13.20 16.52 2.25
C VAL A 77 11.72 16.50 2.66
N CYS A 78 11.16 15.30 2.85
CA CYS A 78 9.77 15.12 3.27
C CYS A 78 9.63 14.89 4.78
N ALA A 79 10.72 14.48 5.43
CA ALA A 79 10.72 14.14 6.83
C ALA A 79 12.10 14.35 7.45
N THR A 80 12.14 14.60 8.75
CA THR A 80 13.37 14.85 9.49
C THR A 80 13.55 13.86 10.64
N LEU A 81 14.77 13.34 10.78
CA LEU A 81 15.20 12.57 11.95
C LEU A 81 16.28 13.39 12.68
N THR A 82 15.91 13.94 13.83
CA THR A 82 16.86 14.61 14.72
C THR A 82 17.57 13.59 15.59
N VAL A 83 18.90 13.69 15.71
CA VAL A 83 19.71 12.76 16.50
C VAL A 83 20.61 13.54 17.45
N THR A 84 20.81 13.03 18.67
CA THR A 84 21.81 13.59 19.58
C THR A 84 22.27 12.62 20.66
N PRO A 85 23.56 12.70 21.08
CA PRO A 85 24.05 12.05 22.29
C PRO A 85 23.92 12.91 23.55
N CYS A 86 23.47 14.17 23.47
CA CYS A 86 23.65 15.13 24.56
C CYS A 86 22.45 16.06 24.79
N TRP A 87 22.59 16.96 25.77
CA TRP A 87 21.65 18.08 25.94
C TRP A 87 21.75 19.05 24.74
N CYS A 88 20.61 19.54 24.26
CA CYS A 88 20.56 20.64 23.30
C CYS A 88 19.41 21.59 23.67
N TYR A 89 19.36 22.77 23.06
CA TYR A 89 18.50 23.86 23.49
C TYR A 89 17.06 23.78 22.95
N GLY A 90 16.39 22.64 23.13
CA GLY A 90 14.96 22.42 22.88
C GLY A 90 14.39 23.16 21.66
N SER A 91 13.61 24.22 21.91
CA SER A 91 12.95 25.01 20.86
C SER A 91 13.88 25.84 19.96
N GLU A 92 15.15 26.02 20.32
CA GLU A 92 16.12 26.69 19.45
C GLU A 92 16.63 25.77 18.34
N THR A 93 16.56 24.44 18.53
CA THR A 93 17.14 23.44 17.64
C THR A 93 16.12 22.56 16.93
N PHE A 94 14.86 22.55 17.37
CA PHE A 94 13.80 21.73 16.78
C PHE A 94 13.46 22.09 15.31
N ASP A 95 12.76 21.20 14.63
CA ASP A 95 12.30 21.42 13.25
C ASP A 95 10.94 22.12 13.27
N MET A 96 10.88 23.32 12.68
CA MET A 96 9.69 24.17 12.68
C MET A 96 8.81 24.01 11.44
N ASP A 97 9.26 23.31 10.40
CA ASP A 97 8.48 23.18 9.16
C ASP A 97 7.20 22.37 9.43
N PRO A 98 5.98 22.93 9.28
CA PRO A 98 4.75 22.18 9.54
C PRO A 98 4.51 21.01 8.57
N HIS A 99 5.20 20.98 7.43
CA HIS A 99 5.00 19.99 6.37
C HIS A 99 5.98 18.82 6.41
N THR A 100 7.03 18.88 7.24
CA THR A 100 7.90 17.72 7.47
C THR A 100 7.28 16.76 8.49
N ILE A 101 7.42 15.46 8.23
CA ILE A 101 7.16 14.44 9.25
C ILE A 101 8.41 14.30 10.13
N LYS A 102 8.28 14.21 11.46
CA LYS A 102 9.44 14.41 12.36
C LYS A 102 9.64 13.25 13.31
N ALA A 103 10.88 12.85 13.53
CA ALA A 103 11.29 11.96 14.62
C ALA A 103 12.50 12.52 15.35
N VAL A 104 12.66 12.13 16.61
CA VAL A 104 13.83 12.45 17.42
C VAL A 104 14.36 11.18 18.06
N TRP A 105 15.64 10.89 17.85
CA TRP A 105 16.39 9.84 18.53
C TRP A 105 17.37 10.48 19.53
N GLY A 106 17.09 10.28 20.82
CA GLY A 106 18.00 10.63 21.91
C GLY A 106 18.78 9.40 22.36
N PHE A 107 20.11 9.49 22.36
CA PHE A 107 20.96 8.42 22.88
C PHE A 107 20.66 8.18 24.37
N ASN A 108 20.51 6.90 24.75
CA ASN A 108 20.31 6.50 26.14
C ASN A 108 21.66 6.33 26.83
N GLY A 109 22.40 7.43 27.00
CA GLY A 109 23.68 7.46 27.72
C GLY A 109 23.58 8.21 29.04
N THR A 110 24.58 8.06 29.91
CA THR A 110 24.60 8.71 31.23
C THR A 110 25.49 9.95 31.26
N GLU A 111 26.65 9.90 30.60
CA GLU A 111 27.68 10.93 30.58
C GLU A 111 27.18 12.20 29.92
N ARG A 112 26.25 12.05 28.96
CA ARG A 112 25.62 13.14 28.22
C ARG A 112 24.12 12.85 28.08
N PRO A 113 23.24 13.81 28.40
CA PRO A 113 21.84 13.52 28.65
C PRO A 113 20.99 13.60 27.36
N GLY A 114 21.27 12.75 26.37
CA GLY A 114 20.55 12.70 25.08
C GLY A 114 19.03 12.47 25.24
N ALA A 115 18.64 11.56 26.14
CA ALA A 115 17.24 11.30 26.47
C ALA A 115 16.53 12.49 27.13
N VAL A 116 17.27 13.36 27.83
CA VAL A 116 16.71 14.58 28.44
C VAL A 116 16.39 15.62 27.36
N TYR A 117 17.26 15.76 26.35
CA TYR A 117 16.92 16.56 25.17
C TYR A 117 15.69 16.00 24.46
N LEU A 118 15.63 14.68 24.25
CA LEU A 118 14.49 14.01 23.60
C LEU A 118 13.16 14.39 24.27
N ALA A 119 13.05 14.25 25.59
CA ALA A 119 11.84 14.63 26.32
C ALA A 119 11.53 16.13 26.19
N ALA A 120 12.54 16.99 26.33
CA ALA A 120 12.37 18.45 26.26
C ALA A 120 11.90 18.93 24.88
N VAL A 121 12.51 18.41 23.80
CA VAL A 121 12.17 18.83 22.43
C VAL A 121 10.83 18.27 21.98
N LEU A 122 10.47 17.06 22.41
CA LEU A 122 9.13 16.49 22.14
C LEU A 122 8.03 17.26 22.86
N ALA A 123 8.30 17.78 24.07
CA ALA A 123 7.38 18.71 24.75
C ALA A 123 7.21 20.01 23.95
N ALA A 124 8.28 20.58 23.39
CA ALA A 124 8.21 21.76 22.54
C ALA A 124 7.41 21.48 21.24
N HIS A 125 7.62 20.34 20.60
CA HIS A 125 6.83 19.87 19.45
C HIS A 125 5.34 19.80 19.77
N ALA A 126 4.98 19.16 20.89
CA ALA A 126 3.59 19.07 21.33
C ALA A 126 2.97 20.45 21.62
N GLN A 127 3.70 21.33 22.33
CA GLN A 127 3.23 22.68 22.68
C GLN A 127 3.00 23.56 21.43
N ARG A 128 3.74 23.31 20.34
CA ARG A 128 3.62 24.06 19.08
C ARG A 128 2.67 23.41 18.07
N GLY A 129 2.06 22.27 18.39
CA GLY A 129 1.18 21.57 17.46
C GLY A 129 1.92 20.96 16.27
N LEU A 130 3.17 20.55 16.46
CA LEU A 130 4.03 19.93 15.44
C LEU A 130 4.37 18.50 15.86
N PRO A 131 3.51 17.50 15.59
CA PRO A 131 3.73 16.13 16.03
C PRO A 131 5.08 15.56 15.60
N ALA A 132 5.77 14.91 16.53
CA ALA A 132 7.05 14.24 16.30
C ALA A 132 7.10 12.87 17.01
N PHE A 133 7.75 11.89 16.40
CA PHE A 133 7.94 10.55 16.94
C PHE A 133 9.10 10.50 17.93
N SER A 134 8.94 9.69 18.98
CA SER A 134 9.96 9.46 20.01
C SER A 134 10.72 8.16 19.76
N ILE A 135 12.05 8.24 19.63
CA ILE A 135 12.92 7.08 19.52
C ILE A 135 13.88 7.08 20.70
N TYR A 136 13.60 6.20 21.65
CA TYR A 136 14.37 5.98 22.88
C TYR A 136 14.65 4.48 23.01
N GLY A 137 15.92 4.12 23.18
CA GLY A 137 16.37 2.75 23.39
C GLY A 137 16.15 2.30 24.82
N HIS A 138 15.77 1.03 25.03
CA HIS A 138 15.47 0.51 26.38
C HIS A 138 16.69 0.50 27.29
N ASP A 139 17.83 0.06 26.77
CA ASP A 139 19.04 -0.17 27.54
C ASP A 139 20.01 1.02 27.44
N VAL A 140 20.73 1.29 28.53
CA VAL A 140 21.77 2.31 28.57
C VAL A 140 22.97 1.87 27.73
N GLN A 141 23.51 2.77 26.91
CA GLN A 141 24.71 2.57 26.10
C GLN A 141 25.86 3.45 26.59
N ASP A 142 27.09 2.94 26.49
CA ASP A 142 28.31 3.67 26.82
C ASP A 142 28.60 4.79 25.80
N MET A 143 29.18 5.91 26.21
CA MET A 143 29.43 7.09 25.36
C MET A 143 30.24 6.81 24.07
N GLY A 144 31.00 5.73 24.00
CA GLY A 144 31.77 5.32 22.82
C GLY A 144 31.09 4.30 21.92
N ASP A 145 29.94 3.73 22.32
CA ASP A 145 29.23 2.74 21.54
C ASP A 145 28.61 3.37 20.28
N LYS A 146 29.01 2.84 19.12
CA LYS A 146 28.56 3.31 17.80
C LYS A 146 27.44 2.44 17.22
N SER A 147 27.04 1.38 17.92
CA SER A 147 25.97 0.49 17.48
C SER A 147 24.60 1.15 17.66
N ILE A 148 23.69 0.88 16.72
CA ILE A 148 22.28 1.24 16.85
C ILE A 148 21.56 0.04 17.47
N PRO A 149 20.97 0.15 18.66
CA PRO A 149 20.21 -0.94 19.27
C PRO A 149 19.07 -1.43 18.38
N LYS A 150 18.69 -2.69 18.52
CA LYS A 150 17.67 -3.31 17.67
C LYS A 150 16.32 -2.57 17.73
N ASP A 151 15.84 -2.27 18.93
CA ASP A 151 14.59 -1.53 19.17
C ASP A 151 14.62 -0.10 18.63
N VAL A 152 15.78 0.56 18.67
CA VAL A 152 16.00 1.87 18.02
C VAL A 152 15.98 1.73 16.51
N SER A 153 16.67 0.73 15.96
CA SER A 153 16.75 0.47 14.52
C SER A 153 15.37 0.19 13.92
N GLU A 154 14.54 -0.62 14.60
CA GLU A 154 13.17 -0.93 14.19
C GLU A 154 12.30 0.33 14.14
N LYS A 155 12.40 1.22 15.13
CA LYS A 155 11.66 2.50 15.15
C LYS A 155 12.15 3.47 14.07
N ILE A 156 13.46 3.56 13.82
CA ILE A 156 14.04 4.40 12.75
C ILE A 156 13.54 3.91 11.39
N LEU A 157 13.64 2.61 11.12
CA LEU A 157 13.24 2.03 9.84
C LEU A 157 11.73 2.16 9.61
N LYS A 158 10.90 1.86 10.61
CA LYS A 158 9.44 2.05 10.54
C LYS A 158 9.07 3.50 10.28
N PHE A 159 9.67 4.44 11.01
CA PHE A 159 9.47 5.87 10.78
C PHE A 159 9.87 6.27 9.36
N ALA A 160 11.09 5.93 8.94
CA ALA A 160 11.63 6.34 7.64
C ALA A 160 10.81 5.76 6.49
N LYS A 161 10.43 4.47 6.57
CA LYS A 161 9.58 3.81 5.57
C LYS A 161 8.25 4.54 5.40
N CYS A 162 7.50 4.71 6.48
CA CYS A 162 6.20 5.39 6.43
C CYS A 162 6.32 6.85 5.98
N ALA A 163 7.35 7.57 6.44
CA ALA A 163 7.54 8.97 6.10
C ALA A 163 7.86 9.18 4.61
N VAL A 164 8.72 8.33 4.04
CA VAL A 164 8.98 8.30 2.60
C VAL A 164 7.71 7.93 1.82
N SER A 165 6.88 6.99 2.31
CA SER A 165 5.59 6.67 1.69
C SER A 165 4.68 7.89 1.59
N VAL A 166 4.61 8.73 2.64
CA VAL A 166 3.87 10.01 2.56
C VAL A 166 4.49 10.94 1.53
N GLY A 167 5.82 11.07 1.51
CA GLY A 167 6.53 11.88 0.53
C GLY A 167 6.32 11.43 -0.92
N LEU A 168 6.17 10.12 -1.16
CA LEU A 168 5.96 9.54 -2.49
C LEU A 168 4.59 9.88 -3.07
N MET A 169 3.56 9.98 -2.21
CA MET A 169 2.21 10.36 -2.63
C MET A 169 2.10 11.84 -3.00
N LYS A 170 2.85 12.72 -2.31
CA LYS A 170 2.78 14.17 -2.51
C LYS A 170 3.00 14.55 -3.98
N ASN A 171 2.09 15.35 -4.53
CA ASN A 171 2.05 15.82 -5.91
C ASN A 171 1.96 14.71 -6.97
N LYS A 172 1.52 13.50 -6.62
CA LYS A 172 1.14 12.44 -7.57
C LYS A 172 -0.35 12.44 -7.84
N ALA A 173 -0.75 11.69 -8.87
CA ALA A 173 -2.15 11.56 -9.24
C ALA A 173 -2.75 10.18 -8.91
N TYR A 174 -4.04 10.19 -8.59
CA TYR A 174 -4.91 9.03 -8.73
C TYR A 174 -5.72 9.19 -10.02
N VAL A 175 -5.61 8.26 -10.97
CA VAL A 175 -6.30 8.37 -12.27
C VAL A 175 -7.58 7.54 -12.24
N ASN A 176 -8.72 8.23 -12.34
CA ASN A 176 -10.04 7.62 -12.47
C ASN A 176 -10.33 7.35 -13.94
N PHE A 177 -10.42 6.08 -14.33
CA PHE A 177 -10.93 5.69 -15.65
C PHE A 177 -12.43 5.44 -15.56
N GLY A 178 -13.21 6.41 -16.01
CA GLY A 178 -14.64 6.51 -15.70
C GLY A 178 -14.89 7.23 -14.38
N SER A 179 -15.99 6.89 -13.72
CA SER A 179 -16.50 7.53 -12.52
C SER A 179 -17.05 6.46 -11.54
N VAL A 180 -18.30 6.57 -11.12
CA VAL A 180 -18.96 5.68 -10.17
C VAL A 180 -19.32 4.35 -10.83
N SER A 181 -18.91 3.24 -10.23
CA SER A 181 -19.36 1.90 -10.61
C SER A 181 -20.52 1.47 -9.72
N MET A 182 -21.68 1.20 -10.32
CA MET A 182 -22.83 0.53 -9.67
C MET A 182 -23.33 1.15 -8.35
N GLY A 183 -23.05 2.44 -8.11
CA GLY A 183 -23.40 3.11 -6.85
C GLY A 183 -22.50 2.74 -5.66
N ILE A 184 -21.34 2.13 -5.90
CA ILE A 184 -20.34 1.83 -4.87
C ILE A 184 -19.80 3.13 -4.31
N ALA A 185 -20.00 3.36 -3.01
CA ALA A 185 -19.64 4.61 -2.35
C ALA A 185 -18.16 4.98 -2.53
N GLY A 186 -17.26 3.99 -2.47
CA GLY A 186 -15.83 4.22 -2.67
C GLY A 186 -15.43 4.62 -4.09
N SER A 187 -16.29 4.37 -5.09
CA SER A 187 -16.06 4.83 -6.47
C SER A 187 -16.49 6.28 -6.71
N PHE A 188 -17.19 6.88 -5.75
CA PHE A 188 -17.37 8.31 -5.70
C PHE A 188 -16.09 8.96 -5.16
N CYS A 189 -15.16 9.24 -6.07
CA CYS A 189 -13.87 9.85 -5.75
C CYS A 189 -14.06 11.14 -4.95
N ASP A 190 -13.53 11.20 -3.72
CA ASP A 190 -13.52 12.40 -2.87
C ASP A 190 -12.20 13.18 -3.03
N PRO A 191 -12.19 14.33 -3.71
CA PRO A 191 -10.98 15.13 -3.87
C PRO A 191 -10.40 15.66 -2.55
N VAL A 192 -11.22 15.82 -1.50
CA VAL A 192 -10.79 16.31 -0.18
C VAL A 192 -9.85 15.28 0.48
N LEU A 193 -10.17 13.99 0.40
CA LEU A 193 -9.28 12.92 0.85
C LEU A 193 -7.92 13.03 0.13
N PHE A 194 -7.93 13.00 -1.21
CA PHE A 194 -6.70 12.99 -2.00
C PHE A 194 -5.87 14.26 -1.77
N GLN A 195 -6.48 15.43 -1.80
CA GLN A 195 -5.74 16.70 -1.70
C GLN A 195 -5.28 16.98 -0.27
N LYS A 196 -6.18 16.90 0.71
CA LYS A 196 -5.89 17.36 2.09
C LYS A 196 -5.14 16.33 2.91
N TYR A 197 -5.42 15.04 2.75
CA TYR A 197 -4.75 13.99 3.52
C TYR A 197 -3.52 13.45 2.80
N LEU A 198 -3.62 13.16 1.51
CA LEU A 198 -2.57 12.46 0.76
C LEU A 198 -1.66 13.40 -0.05
N GLY A 199 -2.04 14.66 -0.24
CA GLY A 199 -1.29 15.62 -1.06
C GLY A 199 -1.29 15.25 -2.54
N MET A 200 -2.29 14.48 -2.97
CA MET A 200 -2.46 13.94 -4.32
C MET A 200 -3.51 14.71 -5.11
N ARG A 201 -3.50 14.54 -6.44
CA ARG A 201 -4.52 15.07 -7.35
C ARG A 201 -5.36 13.94 -7.92
N PRO A 202 -6.69 13.97 -7.81
CA PRO A 202 -7.51 13.12 -8.64
C PRO A 202 -7.49 13.65 -10.09
N GLU A 203 -7.27 12.76 -11.05
CA GLU A 203 -7.43 12.99 -12.48
C GLU A 203 -8.60 12.17 -12.98
N TRP A 204 -9.32 12.67 -13.99
CA TRP A 204 -10.49 12.00 -14.57
C TRP A 204 -10.30 11.79 -16.06
N VAL A 205 -10.40 10.55 -16.47
CA VAL A 205 -10.32 10.13 -17.87
C VAL A 205 -11.56 9.31 -18.15
N ASP A 206 -12.47 9.84 -18.97
CA ASP A 206 -13.62 9.04 -19.41
C ASP A 206 -13.14 7.80 -20.17
N MET A 207 -13.83 6.67 -20.01
CA MET A 207 -13.41 5.41 -20.61
C MET A 207 -13.40 5.47 -22.15
N THR A 208 -14.10 6.42 -22.79
CA THR A 208 -14.01 6.67 -24.24
C THR A 208 -12.60 6.98 -24.71
N GLU A 209 -11.72 7.53 -23.85
CA GLU A 209 -10.31 7.76 -24.21
C GLU A 209 -9.57 6.44 -24.49
N ILE A 210 -9.90 5.37 -23.76
CA ILE A 210 -9.33 4.04 -24.00
C ILE A 210 -9.73 3.57 -25.40
N ILE A 211 -11.00 3.73 -25.78
CA ILE A 211 -11.48 3.40 -27.12
C ILE A 211 -10.80 4.26 -28.18
N ARG A 212 -10.69 5.57 -27.97
CA ARG A 212 -10.00 6.46 -28.91
C ARG A 212 -8.58 5.97 -29.17
N ARG A 213 -7.81 5.65 -28.13
CA ARG A 213 -6.43 5.17 -28.29
C ARG A 213 -6.35 3.81 -28.99
N ILE A 214 -7.24 2.87 -28.67
CA ILE A 214 -7.28 1.57 -29.35
C ILE A 214 -7.65 1.73 -30.83
N THR A 215 -8.68 2.52 -31.14
CA THR A 215 -9.19 2.73 -32.50
C THR A 215 -8.20 3.46 -33.39
N LEU A 216 -7.54 4.51 -32.88
CA LEU A 216 -6.59 5.31 -33.64
C LEU A 216 -5.16 4.73 -33.63
N GLY A 217 -4.92 3.64 -32.88
CA GLY A 217 -3.59 3.02 -32.79
C GLY A 217 -2.58 3.84 -31.98
N ILE A 218 -3.04 4.50 -30.90
CA ILE A 218 -2.23 5.33 -29.99
C ILE A 218 -1.66 4.46 -28.87
N TYR A 219 -0.78 3.55 -29.26
CA TYR A 219 0.00 2.66 -28.40
C TYR A 219 1.19 2.13 -29.20
N ASP A 220 2.23 1.65 -28.51
CA ASP A 220 3.36 1.01 -29.16
C ASP A 220 2.95 -0.33 -29.79
N LYS A 221 3.00 -0.42 -31.13
CA LYS A 221 2.63 -1.63 -31.87
C LYS A 221 3.66 -2.76 -31.71
N GLU A 222 4.93 -2.43 -31.53
CA GLU A 222 5.99 -3.44 -31.33
C GLU A 222 5.86 -4.06 -29.94
N GLU A 223 5.59 -3.24 -28.93
CA GLU A 223 5.27 -3.74 -27.59
C GLU A 223 3.99 -4.58 -27.61
N PHE A 224 2.96 -4.19 -28.37
CA PHE A 224 1.72 -4.96 -28.45
C PHE A 224 1.94 -6.39 -28.95
N GLU A 225 2.75 -6.58 -29.99
CA GLU A 225 3.06 -7.93 -30.50
C GLU A 225 3.81 -8.77 -29.45
N LYS A 226 4.76 -8.16 -28.72
CA LYS A 226 5.46 -8.81 -27.60
C LYS A 226 4.50 -9.19 -26.47
N ALA A 227 3.65 -8.25 -26.07
CA ALA A 227 2.68 -8.40 -25.00
C ALA A 227 1.68 -9.51 -25.32
N LEU A 228 1.16 -9.53 -26.55
CA LEU A 228 0.22 -10.56 -27.00
C LEU A 228 0.89 -11.93 -27.10
N ALA A 229 2.13 -12.01 -27.59
CA ALA A 229 2.88 -13.27 -27.64
C ALA A 229 3.13 -13.84 -26.24
N TRP A 230 3.57 -13.00 -25.29
CA TRP A 230 3.74 -13.39 -23.90
C TRP A 230 2.42 -13.84 -23.25
N THR A 231 1.34 -13.09 -23.51
CA THR A 231 0.01 -13.42 -23.00
C THR A 231 -0.43 -14.79 -23.51
N LYS A 232 -0.28 -15.06 -24.81
CA LYS A 232 -0.63 -16.36 -25.39
C LYS A 232 0.19 -17.53 -24.83
N SER A 233 1.43 -17.29 -24.38
CA SER A 233 2.28 -18.36 -23.84
C SER A 233 2.09 -18.59 -22.34
N HIS A 234 1.73 -17.55 -21.56
CA HIS A 234 1.64 -17.63 -20.09
C HIS A 234 0.19 -17.64 -19.58
N CYS A 235 -0.76 -17.06 -20.31
CA CYS A 235 -2.15 -16.91 -19.87
C CYS A 235 -3.03 -17.98 -20.53
N LYS A 236 -3.05 -19.17 -19.92
CA LYS A 236 -3.82 -20.32 -20.43
C LYS A 236 -5.32 -20.07 -20.18
N GLU A 237 -6.16 -20.20 -21.21
CA GLU A 237 -7.62 -20.12 -21.03
C GLU A 237 -8.12 -21.23 -20.08
N GLY A 238 -8.98 -20.83 -19.14
CA GLY A 238 -9.55 -21.70 -18.11
C GLY A 238 -10.94 -22.21 -18.47
N PHE A 239 -11.75 -22.45 -17.44
CA PHE A 239 -13.14 -22.89 -17.59
C PHE A 239 -14.01 -21.82 -18.29
N ASP A 240 -14.75 -22.21 -19.33
CA ASP A 240 -15.74 -21.35 -19.97
C ASP A 240 -17.13 -21.56 -19.37
N CYS A 241 -17.53 -20.65 -18.48
CA CYS A 241 -18.83 -20.67 -17.83
C CYS A 241 -20.02 -20.35 -18.77
N ASN A 242 -19.75 -19.95 -20.01
CA ASN A 242 -20.77 -19.66 -21.02
C ASN A 242 -21.03 -20.86 -21.95
N SER A 243 -20.10 -21.82 -21.99
CA SER A 243 -20.17 -22.97 -22.89
C SER A 243 -21.44 -23.79 -22.66
N GLY A 244 -22.17 -24.06 -23.74
CA GLY A 244 -23.43 -24.82 -23.70
C GLY A 244 -24.65 -24.04 -23.20
N LYS A 245 -24.51 -22.77 -22.78
CA LYS A 245 -25.66 -21.93 -22.40
C LYS A 245 -26.39 -21.39 -23.63
N ASN A 246 -27.72 -21.38 -23.58
CA ASN A 246 -28.55 -20.61 -24.51
C ASN A 246 -28.75 -19.20 -23.95
N LEU A 247 -27.84 -18.29 -24.28
CA LEU A 247 -27.86 -16.92 -23.76
C LEU A 247 -28.97 -16.07 -24.43
N PRO A 248 -29.74 -15.28 -23.67
CA PRO A 248 -30.70 -14.32 -24.21
C PRO A 248 -30.12 -13.41 -25.30
N GLU A 249 -30.95 -13.06 -26.29
CA GLU A 249 -30.56 -12.22 -27.43
C GLU A 249 -29.94 -10.87 -27.04
N ILE A 250 -30.43 -10.27 -25.94
CA ILE A 250 -29.86 -9.03 -25.41
C ILE A 250 -28.38 -9.19 -25.03
N ILE A 251 -27.98 -10.35 -24.52
CA ILE A 251 -26.58 -10.63 -24.15
C ILE A 251 -25.74 -10.81 -25.42
N THR A 252 -26.18 -11.68 -26.33
CA THR A 252 -25.41 -12.01 -27.53
C THR A 252 -25.28 -10.82 -28.49
N LYS A 253 -26.28 -9.93 -28.56
CA LYS A 253 -26.23 -8.69 -29.37
C LYS A 253 -25.43 -7.56 -28.75
N SER A 254 -25.17 -7.59 -27.45
CA SER A 254 -24.47 -6.50 -26.77
C SER A 254 -22.96 -6.52 -27.02
N LYS A 255 -22.37 -7.70 -27.24
CA LYS A 255 -20.94 -7.86 -27.49
C LYS A 255 -20.54 -7.31 -28.87
N VAL A 256 -19.68 -6.30 -28.90
CA VAL A 256 -19.21 -5.71 -30.17
C VAL A 256 -17.80 -6.15 -30.57
N VAL A 257 -16.99 -6.60 -29.62
CA VAL A 257 -15.67 -7.18 -29.88
C VAL A 257 -15.85 -8.68 -30.13
N PRO A 258 -15.47 -9.22 -31.30
CA PRO A 258 -15.55 -10.65 -31.56
C PRO A 258 -14.80 -11.48 -30.51
N ALA A 259 -15.33 -12.64 -30.13
CA ALA A 259 -14.79 -13.43 -29.01
C ALA A 259 -13.35 -13.94 -29.26
N ASP A 260 -12.95 -14.11 -30.52
CA ASP A 260 -11.57 -14.45 -30.94
C ASP A 260 -10.60 -13.26 -30.85
N LYS A 261 -11.14 -12.05 -30.61
CA LYS A 261 -10.39 -10.79 -30.50
C LYS A 261 -10.31 -10.23 -29.09
N ASP A 262 -10.91 -10.89 -28.11
CA ASP A 262 -10.91 -10.44 -26.72
C ASP A 262 -9.48 -10.30 -26.17
N TRP A 263 -8.59 -11.26 -26.42
CA TRP A 263 -7.19 -11.19 -25.98
C TRP A 263 -6.46 -9.97 -26.56
N GLU A 264 -6.61 -9.72 -27.86
CA GLU A 264 -6.00 -8.56 -28.52
C GLU A 264 -6.53 -7.25 -27.92
N PHE A 265 -7.81 -7.21 -27.57
CA PHE A 265 -8.43 -6.04 -26.98
C PHE A 265 -7.95 -5.77 -25.54
N VAL A 266 -7.98 -6.77 -24.65
CA VAL A 266 -7.60 -6.58 -23.24
C VAL A 266 -6.11 -6.29 -23.08
N VAL A 267 -5.25 -6.84 -23.95
CA VAL A 267 -3.81 -6.50 -23.97
C VAL A 267 -3.61 -5.03 -24.38
N LYS A 268 -4.27 -4.57 -25.45
CA LYS A 268 -4.21 -3.15 -25.87
C LYS A 268 -4.75 -2.23 -24.79
N MET A 269 -5.88 -2.59 -24.18
CA MET A 269 -6.48 -1.84 -23.08
C MET A 269 -5.49 -1.67 -21.92
N THR A 270 -4.79 -2.74 -21.55
CA THR A 270 -3.78 -2.71 -20.48
C THR A 270 -2.64 -1.74 -20.80
N MET A 271 -2.08 -1.82 -22.00
CA MET A 271 -1.02 -0.91 -22.45
C MET A 271 -1.49 0.54 -22.50
N VAL A 272 -2.66 0.79 -23.08
CA VAL A 272 -3.25 2.13 -23.21
C VAL A 272 -3.47 2.77 -21.83
N VAL A 273 -4.02 2.03 -20.88
CA VAL A 273 -4.26 2.52 -19.52
C VAL A 273 -2.95 2.81 -18.80
N ARG A 274 -1.96 1.91 -18.90
CA ARG A 274 -0.62 2.14 -18.35
C ARG A 274 0.04 3.40 -18.94
N ASP A 275 -0.07 3.59 -20.25
CA ASP A 275 0.50 4.76 -20.94
C ASP A 275 -0.24 6.06 -20.58
N ILE A 276 -1.55 6.01 -20.31
CA ILE A 276 -2.28 7.17 -19.75
C ILE A 276 -1.77 7.49 -18.34
N MET A 277 -1.50 6.49 -17.51
CA MET A 277 -1.02 6.70 -16.15
C MET A 277 0.38 7.34 -16.12
N TYR A 278 1.34 6.77 -16.87
CA TYR A 278 2.76 7.12 -16.75
C TYR A 278 3.34 7.91 -17.91
N GLY A 279 2.64 7.98 -19.03
CA GLY A 279 3.20 8.47 -20.28
C GLY A 279 4.01 7.39 -21.00
N ASN A 280 4.40 7.68 -22.23
CA ASN A 280 5.20 6.80 -23.06
C ASN A 280 5.90 7.61 -24.15
N GLU A 281 7.24 7.70 -24.10
CA GLU A 281 8.03 8.43 -25.11
C GLU A 281 7.82 7.87 -26.53
N LYS A 282 7.44 6.61 -26.69
CA LYS A 282 7.12 6.05 -28.01
C LYS A 282 5.94 6.77 -28.67
N LEU A 283 4.94 7.18 -27.88
CA LEU A 283 3.82 7.95 -28.39
C LEU A 283 4.26 9.32 -28.92
N LYS A 284 5.27 9.92 -28.29
CA LYS A 284 5.88 11.18 -28.75
C LYS A 284 6.57 11.01 -30.09
N GLU A 285 7.31 9.91 -30.27
CA GLU A 285 7.94 9.54 -31.56
C GLU A 285 6.89 9.33 -32.66
N MET A 286 5.71 8.82 -32.30
CA MET A 286 4.57 8.65 -33.19
C MET A 286 3.79 9.95 -33.48
N GLY A 287 4.18 11.08 -32.86
CA GLY A 287 3.54 12.40 -33.03
C GLY A 287 2.44 12.73 -32.01
N TRP A 288 2.17 11.84 -31.06
CA TRP A 288 1.16 12.01 -30.00
C TRP A 288 1.79 12.64 -28.75
N HIS A 289 2.22 13.90 -28.88
CA HIS A 289 2.96 14.61 -27.84
C HIS A 289 2.16 14.81 -26.55
N GLU A 290 0.85 15.06 -26.64
CA GLU A 290 0.00 15.22 -25.46
C GLU A 290 -0.14 13.89 -24.73
N GLU A 291 -0.47 12.83 -25.45
CA GLU A 291 -0.68 11.49 -24.90
C GLU A 291 0.58 10.89 -24.29
N SER A 292 1.76 11.27 -24.79
CA SER A 292 3.05 10.81 -24.27
C SER A 292 3.38 11.29 -22.86
N LEU A 293 2.73 12.35 -22.37
CA LEU A 293 3.03 12.93 -21.06
C LEU A 293 2.47 12.10 -19.89
N GLY A 294 1.38 11.35 -20.15
CA GLY A 294 0.63 10.66 -19.11
C GLY A 294 -0.04 11.61 -18.11
N ARG A 295 -0.39 11.06 -16.94
CA ARG A 295 -1.12 11.76 -15.87
C ARG A 295 -0.37 11.79 -14.54
N ASN A 296 0.94 11.46 -14.53
CA ASN A 296 1.78 11.45 -13.31
C ASN A 296 1.14 10.61 -12.18
N ALA A 297 0.59 9.45 -12.55
CA ALA A 297 -0.11 8.58 -11.63
C ALA A 297 0.84 7.89 -10.64
N ILE A 298 0.34 7.59 -9.45
CA ILE A 298 0.91 6.57 -8.53
C ILE A 298 -0.09 5.44 -8.26
N ALA A 299 -1.37 5.70 -8.53
CA ALA A 299 -2.47 4.74 -8.41
C ALA A 299 -3.56 5.11 -9.42
N GLY A 300 -4.50 4.19 -9.66
CA GLY A 300 -5.65 4.43 -10.51
C GLY A 300 -6.78 3.46 -10.22
N GLY A 301 -7.85 3.58 -10.99
CA GLY A 301 -8.97 2.66 -10.91
C GLY A 301 -9.78 2.67 -12.20
N PHE A 302 -10.41 1.55 -12.51
CA PHE A 302 -11.21 1.38 -13.72
C PHE A 302 -12.65 1.07 -13.37
N GLN A 303 -13.55 1.94 -13.80
CA GLN A 303 -14.97 1.84 -13.46
C GLN A 303 -15.54 0.54 -14.01
N GLY A 304 -15.32 0.26 -15.30
CA GLY A 304 -15.81 -0.91 -16.00
C GLY A 304 -17.34 -1.02 -15.96
N GLN A 305 -17.85 -1.60 -14.88
CA GLN A 305 -19.26 -1.78 -14.69
C GLN A 305 -20.00 -0.43 -14.54
N ARG A 306 -21.12 -0.20 -15.21
CA ARG A 306 -21.79 -1.08 -16.19
C ARG A 306 -21.55 -0.66 -17.63
N MET A 307 -21.30 0.61 -17.87
CA MET A 307 -21.37 1.21 -19.22
C MET A 307 -20.30 0.70 -20.16
N TRP A 308 -19.14 0.24 -19.65
CA TRP A 308 -18.12 -0.40 -20.47
C TRP A 308 -18.42 -1.89 -20.66
N THR A 309 -18.59 -2.63 -19.56
CA THR A 309 -18.70 -4.09 -19.58
C THR A 309 -20.00 -4.61 -20.20
N ASP A 310 -21.02 -3.76 -20.30
CA ASP A 310 -22.27 -4.10 -20.99
C ASP A 310 -22.10 -4.31 -22.49
N TRP A 311 -20.96 -3.94 -23.10
CA TRP A 311 -20.73 -4.16 -24.54
C TRP A 311 -19.26 -4.40 -24.97
N LEU A 312 -18.29 -4.09 -24.11
CA LEU A 312 -16.84 -4.28 -24.33
C LEU A 312 -16.21 -5.26 -23.33
N PRO A 313 -15.09 -5.93 -23.68
CA PRO A 313 -14.39 -6.81 -22.75
C PRO A 313 -14.03 -6.12 -21.43
N ASN A 314 -14.21 -6.81 -20.30
CA ASN A 314 -13.97 -6.26 -18.98
C ASN A 314 -12.49 -5.93 -18.69
N GLY A 315 -12.25 -5.33 -17.52
CA GLY A 315 -10.92 -4.89 -17.08
C GLY A 315 -10.07 -5.98 -16.44
N ASP A 316 -10.55 -7.22 -16.33
CA ASP A 316 -9.97 -8.19 -15.38
C ASP A 316 -8.49 -8.47 -15.62
N PHE A 317 -8.12 -8.72 -16.89
CA PHE A 317 -6.73 -8.94 -17.29
C PHE A 317 -5.84 -7.73 -16.99
N MET A 318 -6.32 -6.52 -17.30
CA MET A 318 -5.60 -5.30 -17.02
C MET A 318 -5.39 -5.11 -15.52
N GLU A 319 -6.44 -5.24 -14.72
CA GLU A 319 -6.39 -5.04 -13.28
C GLU A 319 -5.43 -6.02 -12.61
N ALA A 320 -5.49 -7.30 -12.99
CA ALA A 320 -4.61 -8.35 -12.49
C ALA A 320 -3.13 -8.09 -12.85
N ILE A 321 -2.83 -7.77 -14.12
CA ILE A 321 -1.44 -7.52 -14.58
C ILE A 321 -0.88 -6.21 -14.01
N MET A 322 -1.70 -5.15 -13.90
CA MET A 322 -1.28 -3.88 -13.30
C MET A 322 -0.90 -4.06 -11.83
N ALA A 323 -1.69 -4.82 -11.08
CA ALA A 323 -1.45 -5.09 -9.66
C ALA A 323 -0.31 -6.10 -9.40
N SER A 324 0.06 -6.94 -10.37
CA SER A 324 1.13 -7.95 -10.24
C SER A 324 2.54 -7.34 -10.29
N THR A 325 3.54 -8.02 -9.72
CA THR A 325 4.95 -7.56 -9.78
C THR A 325 5.67 -7.91 -11.08
N PHE A 326 4.95 -8.26 -12.15
CA PHE A 326 5.53 -8.63 -13.43
C PHE A 326 4.52 -8.45 -14.56
N ASP A 327 5.03 -8.33 -15.78
CA ASP A 327 4.28 -8.42 -17.03
C ASP A 327 5.19 -8.95 -18.16
N TRP A 328 4.79 -8.75 -19.42
CA TRP A 328 5.58 -9.14 -20.60
C TRP A 328 6.94 -8.44 -20.72
N ASN A 329 7.23 -7.42 -19.91
CA ASN A 329 8.53 -6.76 -19.80
C ASN A 329 9.41 -7.30 -18.67
N GLY A 330 8.93 -8.32 -17.94
CA GLY A 330 9.63 -8.93 -16.80
C GLY A 330 9.11 -8.39 -15.47
N ALA A 331 9.95 -8.49 -14.43
CA ALA A 331 9.60 -7.98 -13.11
C ALA A 331 9.45 -6.45 -13.12
N LYS A 332 8.41 -5.95 -12.44
CA LYS A 332 8.08 -4.52 -12.33
C LYS A 332 7.49 -4.18 -10.97
N SER A 333 7.58 -2.91 -10.58
CA SER A 333 6.79 -2.43 -9.45
C SER A 333 5.29 -2.69 -9.68
N PRO A 334 4.56 -3.23 -8.69
CA PRO A 334 3.12 -3.36 -8.77
C PRO A 334 2.47 -1.97 -8.74
N ILE A 335 1.27 -1.88 -9.32
CA ILE A 335 0.50 -0.64 -9.40
C ILE A 335 -0.77 -0.83 -8.59
N ALA A 336 -1.05 0.09 -7.66
CA ALA A 336 -2.33 0.13 -6.96
C ALA A 336 -3.44 0.54 -7.95
N PHE A 337 -4.05 -0.45 -8.59
CA PHE A 337 -5.05 -0.27 -9.64
C PHE A 337 -6.37 -0.93 -9.25
N ALA A 338 -7.36 -0.11 -8.89
CA ALA A 338 -8.59 -0.55 -8.26
C ALA A 338 -9.67 -0.98 -9.26
N THR A 339 -10.17 -2.20 -9.10
CA THR A 339 -11.41 -2.68 -9.72
C THR A 339 -12.58 -1.75 -9.35
N GLU A 340 -13.51 -1.59 -10.30
CA GLU A 340 -14.74 -0.78 -10.14
C GLU A 340 -14.52 0.69 -9.80
N ASN A 341 -13.31 1.19 -10.09
CA ASN A 341 -12.83 2.50 -9.69
C ASN A 341 -13.07 2.79 -8.20
N ASP A 342 -13.06 1.76 -7.32
CA ASP A 342 -13.19 1.98 -5.89
C ASP A 342 -11.93 2.70 -5.38
N THR A 343 -12.02 4.02 -5.36
CA THR A 343 -10.90 4.90 -5.00
C THR A 343 -10.43 4.69 -3.58
N LEU A 344 -11.32 4.29 -2.67
CA LEU A 344 -10.96 4.03 -1.27
C LEU A 344 -10.24 2.70 -1.11
N ASN A 345 -10.61 1.68 -1.88
CA ASN A 345 -9.79 0.47 -1.97
C ASN A 345 -8.46 0.77 -2.67
N GLY A 346 -8.46 1.61 -3.71
CA GLY A 346 -7.25 2.07 -4.39
C GLY A 346 -6.27 2.80 -3.46
N VAL A 347 -6.78 3.63 -2.54
CA VAL A 347 -5.97 4.23 -1.47
C VAL A 347 -5.45 3.15 -0.53
N ALA A 348 -6.29 2.20 -0.09
CA ALA A 348 -5.84 1.10 0.77
C ALA A 348 -4.74 0.26 0.09
N MET A 349 -4.89 -0.05 -1.21
CA MET A 349 -3.88 -0.74 -2.02
C MET A 349 -2.59 0.07 -2.05
N LEU A 350 -2.66 1.38 -2.34
CA LEU A 350 -1.49 2.26 -2.38
C LEU A 350 -0.75 2.28 -1.04
N LEU A 351 -1.47 2.47 0.07
CA LEU A 351 -0.86 2.50 1.40
C LEU A 351 -0.21 1.15 1.74
N GLY A 352 -0.89 0.03 1.45
CA GLY A 352 -0.37 -1.33 1.65
C GLY A 352 0.90 -1.61 0.83
N THR A 353 0.88 -1.28 -0.46
CA THR A 353 2.05 -1.44 -1.35
C THR A 353 3.21 -0.59 -0.86
N LEU A 354 2.97 0.68 -0.50
CA LEU A 354 4.03 1.60 -0.11
C LEU A 354 4.73 1.22 1.19
N VAL A 355 4.09 0.49 2.10
CA VAL A 355 4.74 0.01 3.35
C VAL A 355 5.34 -1.39 3.23
N SER A 356 4.80 -2.24 2.35
CA SER A 356 5.19 -3.65 2.23
C SER A 356 6.14 -3.96 1.07
N ASP A 357 6.19 -3.06 0.08
CA ASP A 357 6.87 -3.23 -1.21
C ASP A 357 6.38 -4.44 -2.03
N LYS A 358 5.15 -4.88 -1.80
CA LYS A 358 4.56 -6.08 -2.41
C LYS A 358 3.25 -5.75 -3.11
N SER A 359 2.82 -6.64 -4.00
CA SER A 359 1.56 -6.50 -4.73
C SER A 359 0.37 -6.36 -3.79
N PRO A 360 -0.54 -5.40 -4.04
CA PRO A 360 -1.81 -5.30 -3.35
C PRO A 360 -2.84 -6.23 -4.02
N CYS A 361 -3.46 -7.12 -3.26
CA CYS A 361 -4.49 -8.02 -3.77
C CYS A 361 -5.88 -7.46 -3.44
N PHE A 362 -6.61 -7.01 -4.46
CA PHE A 362 -7.99 -6.54 -4.31
C PHE A 362 -8.93 -7.74 -4.12
N HIS A 363 -9.93 -7.61 -3.24
CA HIS A 363 -10.94 -8.64 -2.96
C HIS A 363 -12.33 -8.05 -2.68
N ASP A 364 -13.39 -8.78 -3.04
CA ASP A 364 -14.64 -8.71 -2.27
C ASP A 364 -14.48 -9.51 -0.97
N VAL A 365 -14.98 -8.96 0.13
CA VAL A 365 -15.21 -9.66 1.40
C VAL A 365 -16.54 -10.40 1.29
N ARG A 366 -16.51 -11.50 0.53
CA ARG A 366 -17.72 -12.09 -0.05
C ARG A 366 -18.56 -12.87 0.94
N THR A 367 -17.94 -13.77 1.71
CA THR A 367 -18.67 -14.71 2.57
C THR A 367 -17.92 -15.02 3.85
N TYR A 368 -18.62 -15.00 4.98
CA TYR A 368 -18.15 -15.62 6.21
C TYR A 368 -18.62 -17.07 6.26
N TRP A 369 -17.67 -17.99 6.39
CA TRP A 369 -17.91 -19.40 6.62
C TRP A 369 -17.68 -19.74 8.09
N SER A 370 -18.75 -19.89 8.85
CA SER A 370 -18.65 -20.49 10.19
C SER A 370 -18.25 -21.97 10.07
N ALA A 371 -17.64 -22.50 11.13
CA ALA A 371 -17.26 -23.92 11.17
C ALA A 371 -18.48 -24.83 10.94
N ASP A 372 -19.62 -24.52 11.58
CA ASP A 372 -20.86 -25.28 11.44
C ASP A 372 -21.45 -25.17 10.02
N ALA A 373 -21.36 -24.00 9.38
CA ALA A 373 -21.83 -23.83 8.00
C ALA A 373 -20.98 -24.61 7.01
N CYS A 374 -19.66 -24.63 7.22
CA CYS A 374 -18.74 -25.45 6.43
C CYS A 374 -19.09 -26.94 6.61
N GLU A 375 -19.17 -27.44 7.84
CA GLU A 375 -19.50 -28.84 8.13
C GLU A 375 -20.85 -29.26 7.54
N ARG A 376 -21.89 -28.43 7.68
CA ARG A 376 -23.21 -28.71 7.12
C ARG A 376 -23.19 -28.85 5.58
N VAL A 377 -22.35 -28.09 4.89
CA VAL A 377 -22.32 -28.02 3.42
C VAL A 377 -21.37 -29.06 2.82
N THR A 378 -20.23 -29.31 3.48
CA THR A 378 -19.16 -30.15 2.95
C THR A 378 -19.11 -31.52 3.63
N GLY A 379 -19.81 -31.70 4.75
CA GLY A 379 -19.69 -32.87 5.63
C GLY A 379 -18.42 -32.88 6.47
N LYS A 380 -17.60 -31.82 6.41
CA LYS A 380 -16.29 -31.73 7.10
C LYS A 380 -16.18 -30.44 7.91
N LYS A 381 -15.85 -30.59 9.19
CA LYS A 381 -15.51 -29.46 10.04
C LYS A 381 -14.12 -28.92 9.66
N PRO A 382 -13.94 -27.60 9.49
CA PRO A 382 -12.62 -27.04 9.20
C PRO A 382 -11.66 -27.26 10.38
N GLN A 383 -10.38 -27.42 10.08
CA GLN A 383 -9.32 -27.71 11.05
C GLN A 383 -8.23 -26.63 11.03
N GLY A 384 -7.24 -26.77 11.91
CA GLY A 384 -6.10 -25.86 11.98
C GLY A 384 -6.53 -24.41 12.20
N ALA A 385 -5.93 -23.48 11.47
CA ALA A 385 -6.28 -22.07 11.53
C ALA A 385 -7.75 -21.78 11.19
N ALA A 386 -8.36 -22.58 10.30
CA ALA A 386 -9.75 -22.39 9.87
C ALA A 386 -10.79 -22.90 10.86
N ALA A 387 -10.38 -23.51 11.99
CA ALA A 387 -11.28 -24.19 12.92
C ALA A 387 -12.35 -23.29 13.56
N GLN A 388 -12.10 -21.98 13.66
CA GLN A 388 -13.05 -20.99 14.19
C GLN A 388 -13.85 -20.27 13.09
N GLY A 389 -13.79 -20.77 11.87
CA GLY A 389 -14.35 -20.14 10.67
C GLY A 389 -13.31 -19.34 9.89
N PHE A 390 -13.71 -18.90 8.70
CA PHE A 390 -12.84 -18.20 7.75
C PHE A 390 -13.68 -17.30 6.84
N ILE A 391 -13.02 -16.37 6.14
CA ILE A 391 -13.62 -15.42 5.22
C ILE A 391 -13.19 -15.79 3.79
N HIS A 392 -14.16 -15.82 2.88
CA HIS A 392 -13.91 -15.94 1.45
C HIS A 392 -13.61 -14.54 0.89
N LEU A 393 -12.36 -14.34 0.50
CA LEU A 393 -11.92 -13.17 -0.24
C LEU A 393 -11.83 -13.55 -1.72
N ILE A 394 -12.61 -12.88 -2.56
CA ILE A 394 -12.74 -13.23 -3.98
C ILE A 394 -13.18 -12.01 -4.77
N ASN A 395 -12.26 -11.33 -5.46
CA ASN A 395 -12.66 -10.22 -6.33
C ASN A 395 -13.54 -10.70 -7.49
N SER A 396 -14.28 -9.77 -8.10
CA SER A 396 -15.16 -10.01 -9.25
C SER A 396 -14.41 -10.23 -10.57
N GLY A 397 -13.31 -10.98 -10.55
CA GLY A 397 -12.58 -11.41 -11.75
C GLY A 397 -11.07 -11.20 -11.71
N ALA A 398 -10.55 -10.22 -10.95
CA ALA A 398 -9.15 -9.82 -11.05
C ALA A 398 -8.44 -9.69 -9.71
N THR A 399 -7.22 -10.20 -9.58
CA THR A 399 -6.33 -9.77 -8.50
C THR A 399 -4.88 -10.03 -8.90
N ALA A 400 -3.91 -9.49 -8.16
CA ALA A 400 -2.50 -9.70 -8.46
C ALA A 400 -2.17 -11.21 -8.46
N LEU A 401 -1.47 -11.67 -9.50
CA LEU A 401 -1.07 -13.07 -9.66
C LEU A 401 -0.10 -13.52 -8.56
N ASP A 402 0.59 -12.58 -7.91
CA ASP A 402 1.35 -12.81 -6.69
C ASP A 402 0.53 -13.51 -5.59
N CYS A 403 -0.77 -13.22 -5.52
CA CYS A 403 -1.69 -13.77 -4.52
C CYS A 403 -1.93 -15.28 -4.65
N THR A 404 -1.44 -15.91 -5.73
CA THR A 404 -1.33 -17.37 -5.82
C THR A 404 -0.49 -17.96 -4.69
N GLY A 405 0.49 -17.20 -4.17
CA GLY A 405 1.48 -17.67 -3.20
C GLY A 405 2.47 -18.67 -3.79
N ALA A 406 2.63 -18.67 -5.12
CA ALA A 406 3.43 -19.66 -5.85
C ALA A 406 4.94 -19.39 -5.78
N SER A 407 5.35 -18.12 -5.60
CA SER A 407 6.75 -17.75 -5.37
C SER A 407 7.30 -18.39 -4.09
N LYS A 408 8.61 -18.61 -4.02
CA LYS A 408 9.25 -19.32 -2.88
C LYS A 408 10.20 -18.44 -2.08
N ASN A 409 10.05 -18.40 -0.76
CA ASN A 409 11.02 -17.75 0.13
C ASN A 409 12.30 -18.60 0.27
N GLU A 410 13.28 -18.12 1.06
CA GLU A 410 14.55 -18.81 1.28
C GLU A 410 14.40 -20.20 1.92
N ASN A 411 13.27 -20.46 2.59
CA ASN A 411 12.93 -21.75 3.21
C ASN A 411 12.16 -22.69 2.25
N GLY A 412 11.86 -22.26 1.02
CA GLY A 412 11.05 -23.01 0.07
C GLY A 412 9.54 -22.97 0.34
N GLU A 413 9.08 -22.09 1.23
CA GLU A 413 7.66 -21.89 1.54
C GLU A 413 7.02 -20.92 0.53
N GLY A 414 5.72 -21.08 0.26
CA GLY A 414 4.98 -20.18 -0.62
C GLY A 414 4.87 -18.76 -0.05
N CYS A 415 5.15 -17.74 -0.86
CA CYS A 415 5.15 -16.35 -0.43
C CYS A 415 4.78 -15.38 -1.55
N MET A 416 4.68 -14.10 -1.21
CA MET A 416 4.72 -12.98 -2.16
C MET A 416 6.00 -12.18 -1.94
N LYS A 417 6.68 -11.81 -3.01
CA LYS A 417 7.96 -11.10 -2.97
C LYS A 417 7.82 -9.65 -3.40
N SER A 418 8.80 -8.84 -3.04
CA SER A 418 9.00 -7.57 -3.72
C SER A 418 9.51 -7.81 -5.13
N TRP A 419 9.17 -6.94 -6.06
CA TRP A 419 9.42 -7.20 -7.48
C TRP A 419 10.90 -7.32 -7.84
N TRP A 420 11.79 -6.62 -7.13
CA TRP A 420 13.24 -6.73 -7.35
C TRP A 420 13.82 -8.07 -6.86
N ASP A 421 13.05 -8.87 -6.13
CA ASP A 421 13.41 -10.22 -5.69
C ASP A 421 12.71 -11.31 -6.53
N MET A 422 11.90 -10.92 -7.51
CA MET A 422 11.20 -11.86 -8.40
C MET A 422 12.17 -12.44 -9.44
N THR A 423 12.22 -13.76 -9.51
CA THR A 423 12.94 -14.50 -10.56
C THR A 423 12.00 -14.92 -11.68
N GLU A 424 12.55 -15.32 -12.84
CA GLU A 424 11.75 -15.92 -13.91
C GLU A 424 10.99 -17.17 -13.45
N SER A 425 11.59 -17.96 -12.54
CA SER A 425 10.92 -19.12 -11.94
C SER A 425 9.73 -18.71 -11.08
N ASP A 426 9.81 -17.60 -10.35
CA ASP A 426 8.68 -17.10 -9.56
C ASP A 426 7.55 -16.61 -10.47
N ILE A 427 7.88 -15.89 -11.54
CA ILE A 427 6.92 -15.41 -12.54
C ILE A 427 6.19 -16.60 -13.18
N ASN A 428 6.95 -17.59 -13.65
CA ASN A 428 6.39 -18.80 -14.27
C ASN A 428 5.48 -19.55 -13.30
N ALA A 429 5.88 -19.69 -12.02
CA ALA A 429 5.07 -20.34 -11.01
C ALA A 429 3.72 -19.62 -10.77
N CYS A 430 3.73 -18.29 -10.69
CA CYS A 430 2.51 -17.50 -10.54
C CYS A 430 1.60 -17.62 -11.77
N THR A 431 2.15 -17.57 -12.98
CA THR A 431 1.36 -17.73 -14.22
C THR A 431 0.85 -19.16 -14.41
N ASP A 432 1.62 -20.18 -14.04
CA ASP A 432 1.20 -21.58 -14.13
C ASP A 432 0.12 -21.96 -13.11
N ALA A 433 0.08 -21.26 -11.97
CA ALA A 433 -0.97 -21.39 -10.96
C ALA A 433 -2.27 -20.64 -11.33
N THR A 434 -2.27 -19.88 -12.43
CA THR A 434 -3.40 -19.06 -12.86
C THR A 434 -3.93 -19.54 -14.21
N ASP A 435 -5.25 -19.72 -14.31
CA ASP A 435 -5.93 -19.88 -15.59
C ASP A 435 -6.88 -18.69 -15.83
N TRP A 436 -7.20 -18.45 -17.10
CA TRP A 436 -7.91 -17.25 -17.54
C TRP A 436 -9.29 -17.64 -18.03
N CYS A 437 -10.25 -17.66 -17.11
CA CYS A 437 -11.62 -18.08 -17.37
C CYS A 437 -12.37 -17.02 -18.18
N ARG A 438 -13.20 -17.45 -19.15
CA ARG A 438 -14.06 -16.50 -19.88
C ARG A 438 -15.05 -15.86 -18.94
N ALA A 439 -15.11 -14.52 -18.97
CA ALA A 439 -16.03 -13.75 -18.14
C ALA A 439 -17.48 -14.22 -18.36
N ASN A 440 -18.29 -14.23 -17.30
CA ASN A 440 -19.70 -14.60 -17.39
C ASN A 440 -20.50 -13.53 -18.16
N TYR A 441 -20.99 -13.86 -19.35
CA TYR A 441 -21.65 -12.90 -20.25
C TYR A 441 -22.98 -12.36 -19.71
N GLU A 442 -23.57 -13.00 -18.70
CA GLU A 442 -24.77 -12.48 -18.02
C GLU A 442 -24.45 -11.23 -17.19
N TYR A 443 -23.20 -11.09 -16.72
CA TYR A 443 -22.68 -9.90 -16.03
C TYR A 443 -21.85 -9.01 -16.97
N PHE A 444 -20.89 -9.61 -17.68
CA PHE A 444 -19.93 -8.93 -18.54
C PHE A 444 -20.23 -9.26 -20.01
N ARG A 445 -21.30 -8.66 -20.53
CA ARG A 445 -21.81 -8.96 -21.88
C ARG A 445 -20.76 -8.78 -22.98
N GLY A 446 -19.85 -7.83 -22.80
CA GLY A 446 -18.76 -7.60 -23.72
C GLY A 446 -17.62 -8.62 -23.67
N GLY A 447 -17.63 -9.56 -22.72
CA GLY A 447 -16.61 -10.60 -22.53
C GLY A 447 -15.43 -10.17 -21.66
N GLY A 448 -14.26 -10.78 -21.90
CA GLY A 448 -13.06 -10.62 -21.06
C GLY A 448 -12.62 -11.93 -20.41
N PHE A 449 -11.55 -11.86 -19.61
CA PHE A 449 -10.92 -13.01 -18.98
C PHE A 449 -10.56 -12.74 -17.52
N SER A 450 -11.20 -13.48 -16.62
CA SER A 450 -10.95 -13.42 -15.18
C SER A 450 -9.70 -14.24 -14.82
N SER A 451 -8.85 -13.72 -13.92
CA SER A 451 -7.62 -14.35 -13.46
C SER A 451 -7.93 -15.37 -12.36
N HIS A 452 -8.37 -16.57 -12.74
CA HIS A 452 -8.77 -17.61 -11.80
C HIS A 452 -7.55 -18.35 -11.22
N PHE A 453 -7.54 -18.46 -9.89
CA PHE A 453 -6.67 -19.34 -9.12
C PHE A 453 -7.28 -19.56 -7.73
N LYS A 454 -6.75 -20.53 -7.00
CA LYS A 454 -6.91 -20.61 -5.53
C LYS A 454 -5.56 -20.35 -4.89
N THR A 455 -5.48 -19.49 -3.88
CA THR A 455 -4.21 -19.26 -3.15
C THR A 455 -3.72 -20.59 -2.55
N GLN A 456 -2.49 -20.98 -2.89
CA GLN A 456 -1.96 -22.33 -2.62
C GLN A 456 -1.01 -22.40 -1.42
N ALA A 457 -0.83 -21.28 -0.72
CA ALA A 457 0.11 -21.17 0.39
C ALA A 457 -0.58 -20.60 1.63
N GLU A 458 -0.14 -21.05 2.80
CA GLU A 458 -0.41 -20.38 4.07
C GLU A 458 0.60 -19.23 4.22
N MET A 459 0.11 -18.00 4.18
CA MET A 459 0.91 -16.79 4.17
C MET A 459 0.41 -15.84 5.24
N PRO A 460 1.30 -15.20 6.01
CA PRO A 460 0.91 -14.06 6.82
C PRO A 460 0.46 -12.94 5.88
N ILE A 461 -0.73 -12.40 6.12
CA ILE A 461 -1.27 -11.27 5.35
C ILE A 461 -1.92 -10.25 6.28
N THR A 462 -1.99 -9.01 5.80
CA THR A 462 -2.73 -7.93 6.44
C THR A 462 -3.82 -7.47 5.50
N MET A 463 -5.09 -7.64 5.91
CA MET A 463 -6.23 -7.07 5.22
C MET A 463 -6.44 -5.62 5.68
N LEU A 464 -6.71 -4.70 4.77
CA LEU A 464 -6.96 -3.30 5.10
C LEU A 464 -8.04 -2.68 4.21
N ARG A 465 -8.71 -1.64 4.74
CA ARG A 465 -9.71 -0.85 4.04
C ARG A 465 -9.68 0.59 4.54
N VAL A 466 -9.77 1.55 3.62
CA VAL A 466 -10.08 2.96 3.93
C VAL A 466 -11.56 3.19 3.68
N ASN A 467 -12.23 3.90 4.58
CA ASN A 467 -13.62 4.34 4.43
C ASN A 467 -13.70 5.84 4.72
N ILE A 468 -14.76 6.49 4.23
CA ILE A 468 -15.09 7.87 4.62
C ILE A 468 -16.40 7.81 5.42
N VAL A 469 -16.39 8.38 6.62
CA VAL A 469 -17.56 8.49 7.50
C VAL A 469 -17.92 9.95 7.64
N GLU A 470 -19.15 10.31 7.26
CA GLU A 470 -19.65 11.69 7.38
C GLU A 470 -19.49 12.21 8.82
N GLY A 471 -18.94 13.42 8.96
CA GLY A 471 -18.64 14.04 10.26
C GLY A 471 -17.36 13.53 10.96
N VAL A 472 -16.74 12.45 10.47
CA VAL A 472 -15.44 11.94 10.97
C VAL A 472 -14.33 12.18 9.94
N GLY A 473 -14.61 11.96 8.66
CA GLY A 473 -13.63 11.96 7.58
C GLY A 473 -13.11 10.55 7.26
N PRO A 474 -11.91 10.40 6.69
CA PRO A 474 -11.34 9.10 6.37
C PRO A 474 -11.01 8.31 7.65
N VAL A 475 -11.25 7.01 7.62
CA VAL A 475 -10.86 6.05 8.66
C VAL A 475 -10.21 4.84 8.01
N ILE A 476 -9.32 4.14 8.71
CA ILE A 476 -8.69 2.90 8.23
C ILE A 476 -9.00 1.72 9.14
N GLN A 477 -9.31 0.56 8.55
CA GLN A 477 -9.48 -0.73 9.22
C GLN A 477 -8.34 -1.66 8.81
N ILE A 478 -7.82 -2.44 9.77
CA ILE A 478 -6.65 -3.31 9.61
C ILE A 478 -6.93 -4.65 10.28
N ALA A 479 -6.74 -5.76 9.58
CA ALA A 479 -6.87 -7.11 10.14
C ALA A 479 -5.67 -7.97 9.72
N GLU A 480 -4.71 -8.15 10.62
CA GLU A 480 -3.64 -9.13 10.45
C GLU A 480 -4.20 -10.55 10.57
N GLY A 481 -3.72 -11.47 9.76
CA GLY A 481 -4.16 -12.86 9.78
C GLY A 481 -3.32 -13.71 8.84
N GLN A 482 -3.90 -14.78 8.33
CA GLN A 482 -3.21 -15.65 7.38
C GLN A 482 -4.17 -16.21 6.34
N THR A 483 -3.61 -16.54 5.18
CA THR A 483 -4.30 -17.41 4.22
C THR A 483 -4.29 -18.85 4.73
N VAL A 484 -5.31 -19.62 4.36
CA VAL A 484 -5.40 -21.06 4.68
C VAL A 484 -5.64 -21.87 3.42
N VAL A 485 -5.08 -23.08 3.37
CA VAL A 485 -5.31 -24.02 2.27
C VAL A 485 -6.34 -25.05 2.73
N LEU A 486 -7.55 -24.98 2.20
CA LEU A 486 -8.60 -25.96 2.49
C LEU A 486 -8.35 -27.25 1.69
N GLU A 487 -8.83 -28.38 2.22
CA GLU A 487 -8.88 -29.64 1.47
C GLU A 487 -9.63 -29.45 0.15
N ASP A 488 -9.18 -30.11 -0.91
CA ASP A 488 -9.68 -29.88 -2.27
C ASP A 488 -11.19 -30.07 -2.40
N ASP A 489 -11.77 -31.08 -1.75
CA ASP A 489 -13.21 -31.31 -1.79
C ASP A 489 -14.02 -30.25 -1.03
N VAL A 490 -13.49 -29.76 0.09
CA VAL A 490 -14.05 -28.61 0.82
C VAL A 490 -13.98 -27.36 -0.05
N HIS A 491 -12.80 -27.00 -0.56
CA HIS A 491 -12.61 -25.84 -1.44
C HIS A 491 -13.54 -25.91 -2.65
N ASN A 492 -13.52 -27.00 -3.41
CA ASN A 492 -14.32 -27.15 -4.63
C ASN A 492 -15.82 -27.01 -4.34
N THR A 493 -16.31 -27.57 -3.22
CA THR A 493 -17.72 -27.44 -2.83
C THR A 493 -18.11 -25.99 -2.53
N LEU A 494 -17.21 -25.21 -1.91
CA LEU A 494 -17.45 -23.82 -1.55
C LEU A 494 -17.21 -22.83 -2.72
N ASP A 495 -16.28 -23.15 -3.60
CA ASP A 495 -15.89 -22.33 -4.74
C ASP A 495 -16.93 -22.39 -5.87
N VAL A 496 -17.31 -23.61 -6.28
CA VAL A 496 -18.29 -23.84 -7.37
C VAL A 496 -19.66 -23.21 -7.08
N ARG A 497 -20.05 -23.13 -5.81
CA ARG A 497 -21.33 -22.51 -5.39
C ARG A 497 -21.28 -20.98 -5.32
N THR A 498 -20.10 -20.37 -5.42
CA THR A 498 -19.89 -18.93 -5.22
C THR A 498 -19.58 -18.25 -6.55
N ASP A 499 -18.39 -18.46 -7.09
CA ASP A 499 -18.02 -18.15 -8.47
C ASP A 499 -16.72 -18.89 -8.81
N ARG A 500 -16.80 -19.86 -9.72
CA ARG A 500 -15.68 -20.76 -10.08
C ARG A 500 -14.73 -20.13 -11.12
N THR A 501 -14.98 -18.89 -11.52
CA THR A 501 -14.18 -18.22 -12.56
C THR A 501 -13.29 -17.12 -11.98
N TRP A 502 -13.33 -16.90 -10.68
CA TRP A 502 -12.70 -15.77 -10.00
C TRP A 502 -11.60 -16.23 -9.03
N PRO A 503 -10.62 -15.36 -8.71
CA PRO A 503 -9.53 -15.72 -7.81
C PRO A 503 -9.97 -15.87 -6.35
N THR A 504 -9.76 -17.04 -5.75
CA THR A 504 -10.16 -17.35 -4.37
C THR A 504 -8.97 -17.27 -3.40
N THR A 505 -9.15 -16.53 -2.31
CA THR A 505 -8.29 -16.53 -1.12
C THR A 505 -9.13 -16.83 0.13
N TRP A 506 -8.75 -17.86 0.89
CA TRP A 506 -9.39 -18.15 2.18
C TRP A 506 -8.60 -17.48 3.30
N PHE A 507 -9.24 -16.57 4.03
CA PHE A 507 -8.59 -15.73 5.04
C PHE A 507 -9.08 -16.07 6.45
N VAL A 508 -8.14 -16.16 7.38
CA VAL A 508 -8.43 -16.25 8.81
C VAL A 508 -7.79 -15.05 9.52
N PRO A 509 -8.59 -14.12 10.08
CA PRO A 509 -8.05 -13.03 10.88
C PRO A 509 -7.53 -13.55 12.23
N ARG A 510 -6.46 -12.92 12.74
CA ARG A 510 -6.03 -13.15 14.12
C ARG A 510 -7.06 -12.58 15.08
N LEU A 511 -7.53 -13.39 16.02
CA LEU A 511 -8.52 -13.00 17.02
C LEU A 511 -7.84 -12.53 18.30
N THR A 512 -8.46 -11.55 18.96
CA THR A 512 -8.01 -11.02 20.26
C THR A 512 -8.94 -11.40 21.39
N GLY A 513 -10.17 -11.86 21.07
CA GLY A 513 -11.23 -12.09 22.04
C GLY A 513 -12.03 -10.84 22.40
N GLU A 514 -11.68 -9.67 21.83
CA GLU A 514 -12.25 -8.38 22.17
C GLU A 514 -12.70 -7.60 20.91
N GLY A 515 -13.68 -6.70 21.08
CA GLY A 515 -14.15 -5.79 20.03
C GLY A 515 -14.50 -6.49 18.71
N GLY A 516 -14.09 -5.88 17.59
CA GLY A 516 -14.28 -6.43 16.24
C GLY A 516 -13.50 -7.72 15.95
N PHE A 517 -12.65 -8.19 16.87
CA PHE A 517 -11.82 -9.40 16.73
C PHE A 517 -12.14 -10.46 17.78
N LYS A 518 -13.36 -10.43 18.33
CA LYS A 518 -13.88 -11.45 19.24
C LYS A 518 -13.95 -12.83 18.58
N ASP A 519 -14.43 -12.86 17.35
CA ASP A 519 -14.55 -14.05 16.50
C ASP A 519 -14.48 -13.63 15.02
N VAL A 520 -14.33 -14.60 14.11
CA VAL A 520 -14.19 -14.33 12.67
C VAL A 520 -15.44 -13.67 12.09
N TYR A 521 -16.62 -14.00 12.64
CA TYR A 521 -17.87 -13.34 12.27
C TYR A 521 -17.81 -11.84 12.58
N SER A 522 -17.37 -11.48 13.79
CA SER A 522 -17.25 -10.08 14.24
C SER A 522 -16.32 -9.29 13.32
N VAL A 523 -15.26 -9.92 12.79
CA VAL A 523 -14.37 -9.25 11.85
C VAL A 523 -15.11 -8.87 10.56
N MET A 524 -15.84 -9.81 9.96
CA MET A 524 -16.61 -9.52 8.74
C MET A 524 -17.78 -8.56 9.02
N ALA A 525 -18.48 -8.73 10.13
CA ALA A 525 -19.64 -7.92 10.50
C ALA A 525 -19.29 -6.45 10.78
N ASN A 526 -18.05 -6.17 11.21
CA ASN A 526 -17.56 -4.80 11.42
C ASN A 526 -16.76 -4.25 10.24
N TRP A 527 -16.56 -5.03 9.16
CA TRP A 527 -15.88 -4.52 7.96
C TRP A 527 -16.74 -3.48 7.25
N GLY A 528 -16.18 -2.31 6.96
CA GLY A 528 -16.94 -1.12 6.59
C GLY A 528 -17.35 -1.02 5.11
N ALA A 529 -17.01 -2.00 4.27
CA ALA A 529 -17.30 -2.01 2.84
C ALA A 529 -17.44 -3.44 2.31
N ASN A 530 -17.90 -3.60 1.07
CA ASN A 530 -17.86 -4.90 0.37
C ASN A 530 -16.43 -5.27 -0.06
N HIS A 531 -15.55 -4.29 -0.28
CA HIS A 531 -14.17 -4.53 -0.69
C HIS A 531 -13.18 -4.52 0.48
N GLY A 532 -12.08 -5.23 0.28
CA GLY A 532 -10.84 -5.10 1.05
C GLY A 532 -9.64 -5.29 0.14
N VAL A 533 -8.46 -4.99 0.66
CA VAL A 533 -7.19 -5.37 0.03
C VAL A 533 -6.37 -6.17 1.03
N THR A 534 -5.61 -7.16 0.55
CA THR A 534 -4.58 -7.83 1.34
C THR A 534 -3.20 -7.52 0.80
N VAL A 535 -2.23 -7.37 1.71
CA VAL A 535 -0.79 -7.37 1.39
C VAL A 535 -0.08 -8.43 2.22
N TYR A 536 1.01 -8.98 1.68
CA TYR A 536 1.80 -9.99 2.36
C TYR A 536 2.59 -9.43 3.55
N GLY A 537 2.62 -10.21 4.63
CA GLY A 537 3.22 -9.87 5.91
C GLY A 537 2.23 -9.27 6.92
N HIS A 538 2.63 -9.24 8.18
CA HIS A 538 1.94 -8.55 9.28
C HIS A 538 2.46 -7.12 9.39
N VAL A 539 1.96 -6.25 8.51
CA VAL A 539 2.38 -4.86 8.36
C VAL A 539 1.44 -3.86 9.05
N GLY A 540 0.61 -4.34 9.99
CA GLY A 540 -0.38 -3.50 10.65
C GLY A 540 0.24 -2.38 11.47
N ALA A 541 1.42 -2.60 12.05
CA ALA A 541 2.14 -1.58 12.81
C ALA A 541 2.60 -0.41 11.91
N GLU A 542 3.13 -0.71 10.73
CA GLU A 542 3.54 0.25 9.71
C GLU A 542 2.33 1.05 9.21
N LEU A 543 1.19 0.39 8.99
CA LEU A 543 -0.05 1.04 8.58
C LEU A 543 -0.59 1.99 9.67
N ILE A 544 -0.55 1.61 10.95
CA ILE A 544 -0.92 2.49 12.07
C ILE A 544 0.01 3.71 12.14
N THR A 545 1.33 3.50 11.99
CA THR A 545 2.30 4.58 11.94
C THR A 545 2.03 5.53 10.78
N LEU A 546 1.84 5.01 9.56
CA LEU A 546 1.51 5.79 8.37
C LEU A 546 0.19 6.56 8.53
N ALA A 547 -0.85 5.92 9.05
CA ALA A 547 -2.15 6.54 9.30
C ALA A 547 -2.04 7.73 10.27
N SER A 548 -1.23 7.60 11.33
CA SER A 548 -0.97 8.72 12.26
C SER A 548 -0.22 9.89 11.62
N MET A 549 0.67 9.61 10.65
CA MET A 549 1.33 10.66 9.85
C MET A 549 0.35 11.37 8.92
N LEU A 550 -0.68 10.68 8.43
CA LEU A 550 -1.72 11.26 7.59
C LEU A 550 -2.88 11.87 8.40
N ARG A 551 -2.92 11.60 9.70
CA ARG A 551 -4.01 11.95 10.63
C ARG A 551 -5.33 11.28 10.23
N ILE A 552 -5.23 10.02 9.81
CA ILE A 552 -6.36 9.13 9.54
C ILE A 552 -6.52 8.22 10.77
N PRO A 553 -7.62 8.30 11.53
CA PRO A 553 -7.85 7.43 12.68
C PRO A 553 -8.03 5.97 12.25
N VAL A 554 -7.54 5.06 13.08
CA VAL A 554 -7.66 3.61 12.89
C VAL A 554 -8.91 3.14 13.64
N SER A 555 -9.97 2.80 12.91
CA SER A 555 -11.28 2.47 13.49
C SER A 555 -11.44 1.01 13.92
N MET A 556 -10.52 0.14 13.49
CA MET A 556 -10.51 -1.28 13.83
C MET A 556 -9.12 -1.86 13.55
N HIS A 557 -8.46 -2.44 14.56
CA HIS A 557 -7.23 -3.23 14.38
C HIS A 557 -7.03 -4.35 15.40
N ASN A 558 -6.27 -5.39 15.03
CA ASN A 558 -5.81 -6.46 15.91
C ASN A 558 -4.29 -6.47 16.14
N VAL A 559 -3.62 -5.39 15.76
CA VAL A 559 -2.20 -5.16 16.07
C VAL A 559 -2.04 -5.02 17.58
N SER A 560 -1.04 -5.71 18.14
CA SER A 560 -0.75 -5.66 19.58
C SER A 560 -0.30 -4.28 20.02
N HIS A 561 -0.65 -3.89 21.26
CA HIS A 561 -0.41 -2.54 21.77
C HIS A 561 1.08 -2.14 21.78
N ASP A 562 1.98 -3.09 22.02
CA ASP A 562 3.44 -2.89 22.04
C ASP A 562 4.01 -2.52 20.67
N ARG A 563 3.32 -2.86 19.58
CA ARG A 563 3.74 -2.55 18.21
C ARG A 563 3.24 -1.18 17.71
N ILE A 564 2.31 -0.55 18.42
CA ILE A 564 1.74 0.76 18.05
C ILE A 564 2.81 1.84 18.19
N PHE A 565 3.10 2.52 17.08
CA PHE A 565 4.07 3.61 17.04
C PHE A 565 3.46 4.83 16.36
N ARG A 566 3.19 5.87 17.15
CA ARG A 566 2.56 7.13 16.75
C ARG A 566 3.40 8.32 17.26
N PRO A 567 3.15 9.57 16.81
CA PRO A 567 3.84 10.73 17.35
C PRO A 567 3.65 10.82 18.86
N HIS A 568 4.69 11.26 19.58
CA HIS A 568 4.72 11.35 21.04
C HIS A 568 3.50 12.07 21.64
N SER A 569 3.00 13.09 20.95
CA SER A 569 1.87 13.88 21.42
C SER A 569 0.55 13.10 21.48
N TRP A 570 0.40 11.94 20.82
CA TRP A 570 -0.80 11.10 20.94
C TRP A 570 -1.04 10.68 22.40
N ALA A 571 0.02 10.43 23.17
CA ALA A 571 -0.10 10.07 24.59
C ALA A 571 -0.71 11.19 25.45
N ALA A 572 -0.59 12.45 25.04
CA ALA A 572 -1.22 13.58 25.73
C ALA A 572 -2.75 13.63 25.54
N PHE A 573 -3.30 12.86 24.59
CA PHE A 573 -4.73 12.67 24.40
C PHE A 573 -5.29 11.47 25.17
N GLY A 574 -4.42 10.64 25.76
CA GLY A 574 -4.78 9.48 26.57
C GLY A 574 -3.84 8.29 26.34
N THR A 575 -3.58 7.53 27.40
CA THR A 575 -2.65 6.37 27.37
C THR A 575 -3.34 5.02 27.62
N GLU A 576 -4.59 5.02 28.08
CA GLU A 576 -5.37 3.80 28.32
C GLU A 576 -6.24 3.47 27.11
N MET A 577 -7.15 4.39 26.74
CA MET A 577 -8.03 4.27 25.58
C MET A 577 -7.35 4.78 24.31
N LEU A 578 -6.40 4.00 23.78
CA LEU A 578 -5.57 4.39 22.63
C LEU A 578 -6.38 4.71 21.36
N GLU A 579 -7.53 4.06 21.17
CA GLU A 579 -8.46 4.36 20.08
C GLU A 579 -9.03 5.78 20.22
N ALA A 580 -9.61 6.11 21.38
CA ALA A 580 -10.16 7.44 21.64
C ALA A 580 -9.10 8.55 21.55
N ALA A 581 -7.88 8.27 22.03
CA ALA A 581 -6.73 9.17 21.88
C ALA A 581 -6.38 9.43 20.41
N ASP A 582 -6.44 8.39 19.57
CA ASP A 582 -6.19 8.49 18.12
C ASP A 582 -7.21 9.39 17.43
N TYR A 583 -8.51 9.13 17.64
CA TYR A 583 -9.58 9.98 17.10
C TYR A 583 -9.42 11.42 17.54
N LYS A 584 -9.13 11.67 18.81
CA LYS A 584 -8.97 13.02 19.33
C LYS A 584 -7.75 13.71 18.73
N ALA A 585 -6.61 13.03 18.62
CA ALA A 585 -5.40 13.56 18.00
C ALA A 585 -5.62 13.88 16.51
N CYS A 586 -6.19 12.94 15.74
CA CYS A 586 -6.51 13.14 14.33
C CYS A 586 -7.46 14.32 14.12
N SER A 587 -8.54 14.42 14.92
CA SER A 587 -9.46 15.57 14.84
C SER A 587 -8.78 16.91 15.20
N THR A 588 -7.84 16.89 16.14
CA THR A 588 -7.17 18.09 16.66
C THR A 588 -6.14 18.62 15.67
N TYR A 589 -5.31 17.72 15.11
CA TYR A 589 -4.28 18.09 14.15
C TYR A 589 -4.85 18.29 12.74
N GLY A 590 -5.89 17.54 12.38
CA GLY A 590 -6.52 17.57 11.07
C GLY A 590 -5.64 17.03 9.94
N PRO A 591 -6.10 17.11 8.69
CA PRO A 591 -5.35 16.64 7.51
C PRO A 591 -3.99 17.33 7.38
N LEU A 592 -3.01 16.63 6.79
CA LEU A 592 -1.63 17.10 6.68
C LEU A 592 -1.45 18.33 5.77
N TYR A 593 -2.22 18.45 4.68
CA TYR A 593 -2.00 19.45 3.63
C TYR A 593 -3.04 20.60 3.59
N LYS A 594 -4.00 20.60 4.53
CA LYS A 594 -5.07 21.59 4.82
C LYS A 594 -5.60 22.50 3.71
#